data_AF-A0AAD1BZF1-F1
#
_entry.id   AF-A0AAD1BZF1-F1
#
_cell.length_a   1.000
_cell.length_b   1.000
_cell.length_c   1.000
_cell.angle_alpha   90.00
_cell.angle_beta   90.00
_cell.angle_gamma   90.00
#
_symmetry.space_group_name_H-M   'P 1'
#
loop_
_entity.id
_entity.type
_entity.pdbx_description
1 polymer ?
#
loop_
_entity_poly.entity_id
_entity_poly.type
_entity_poly.pdbx_seq_one_letter_code
_entity_poly.pdbx_strand_id
1 'polypeptide(L)'
;MDGLALAEASSAPRWHPTITTDSEGKAMQKRTTKPQAAHPETLSLCTTVAVDLAKQVFQIAGEEAHGELVYEKRLQSREAFTSFLCQIAKGATVLLETGPGAQAWARQVQALGCQVRLLPAQRVAEHRSGAKNDRNDAQAILRAGRDTTIHAVPVKTVEALAMQAAHRVRQGYIRRRTTLGNQIRGLLLEHGLAIPQGAAALSDRVSRILEDATLPLPDLLRELIADMQAEWLALEGRLLLLTKRLEQCARADKTASRLMSVRGVGPIIATALVAKQVEPARFPNARQFAAYFGLVPDQHSSGQKVRLGKMSKRGDGYLRSLMVEGAHAVLRTLKADSEEVDDRRLNRWMQRHGRKGAAIRLANRNLRIVWVLLQSDARYCRNPSVQPGATIAE
;
A
#
# COMPACT_ATOMS: atom_id res chain seq x y z
N MET A 1 -65.84 30.18 -2.85
CA MET A 1 -66.08 29.49 -4.13
C MET A 1 -64.73 29.04 -4.64
N ASP A 2 -64.68 27.78 -5.06
CA ASP A 2 -63.59 27.06 -5.72
C ASP A 2 -62.34 26.79 -4.85
N GLY A 3 -61.92 25.56 -4.60
CA GLY A 3 -62.21 24.28 -5.26
C GLY A 3 -60.91 23.48 -5.31
N LEU A 4 -60.56 22.82 -4.19
CA LEU A 4 -59.42 21.91 -4.08
C LEU A 4 -59.78 20.56 -4.72
N ALA A 5 -59.22 20.26 -5.90
CA ALA A 5 -59.30 18.95 -6.54
C ALA A 5 -58.04 18.13 -6.22
N LEU A 6 -58.23 17.06 -5.43
CA LEU A 6 -57.28 15.98 -5.22
C LEU A 6 -57.38 15.00 -6.40
N ALA A 7 -56.28 14.80 -7.12
CA ALA A 7 -56.16 13.80 -8.18
C ALA A 7 -55.72 12.44 -7.62
N GLU A 8 -56.39 11.40 -8.09
CA GLU A 8 -56.29 9.99 -7.73
C GLU A 8 -54.89 9.40 -8.02
N ALA A 9 -54.34 8.66 -7.06
CA ALA A 9 -53.13 7.86 -7.22
C ALA A 9 -53.50 6.40 -7.53
N SER A 10 -53.05 5.97 -8.71
CA SER A 10 -53.17 4.63 -9.29
C SER A 10 -52.50 3.54 -8.42
N SER A 11 -53.19 2.40 -8.32
CA SER A 11 -52.87 1.22 -7.50
C SER A 11 -51.78 0.34 -8.12
N ALA A 12 -50.74 0.05 -7.34
CA ALA A 12 -49.76 -1.00 -7.65
C ALA A 12 -50.10 -2.31 -6.88
N PRO A 13 -50.02 -3.49 -7.52
CA PRO A 13 -50.50 -4.74 -6.91
C PRO A 13 -49.56 -5.27 -5.83
N ARG A 14 -50.16 -5.61 -4.67
CA ARG A 14 -49.51 -6.32 -3.55
C ARG A 14 -49.34 -7.80 -3.91
N TRP A 15 -48.11 -8.28 -3.87
CA TRP A 15 -47.81 -9.71 -3.95
C TRP A 15 -48.16 -10.40 -2.62
N HIS A 16 -49.14 -11.31 -2.66
CA HIS A 16 -49.41 -12.27 -1.59
C HIS A 16 -48.88 -13.65 -2.03
N PRO A 17 -48.05 -14.35 -1.22
CA PRO A 17 -47.69 -15.72 -1.52
C PRO A 17 -48.90 -16.62 -1.23
N THR A 18 -49.48 -17.19 -2.28
CA THR A 18 -50.53 -18.21 -2.20
C THR A 18 -49.93 -19.49 -1.61
N ILE A 19 -50.39 -19.87 -0.42
CA ILE A 19 -50.13 -21.19 0.17
C ILE A 19 -51.13 -22.14 -0.47
N THR A 20 -50.68 -22.94 -1.44
CA THR A 20 -51.41 -24.14 -1.87
C THR A 20 -51.24 -25.19 -0.79
N THR A 21 -52.35 -25.61 -0.17
CA THR A 21 -52.41 -26.79 0.69
C THR A 21 -52.79 -27.99 -0.16
N ASP A 22 -51.82 -28.83 -0.45
CA ASP A 22 -51.98 -30.19 -0.93
C ASP A 22 -52.28 -31.10 0.26
N SER A 23 -53.45 -31.73 0.19
CA SER A 23 -53.95 -32.74 1.11
C SER A 23 -53.21 -34.06 0.88
N GLU A 24 -52.08 -34.27 1.57
CA GLU A 24 -51.59 -35.60 1.92
C GLU A 24 -50.46 -35.47 2.95
N GLY A 25 -50.73 -35.90 4.18
CA GLY A 25 -49.75 -35.86 5.27
C GLY A 25 -48.58 -36.80 5.02
N LYS A 26 -47.44 -36.26 4.57
CA LYS A 26 -46.11 -36.84 4.81
C LYS A 26 -45.11 -35.72 5.02
N ALA A 27 -44.64 -35.58 6.26
CA ALA A 27 -43.57 -34.67 6.63
C ALA A 27 -42.31 -34.97 5.81
N MET A 28 -41.96 -34.07 4.89
CA MET A 28 -40.73 -34.16 4.11
C MET A 28 -39.57 -33.79 5.04
N GLN A 29 -38.93 -34.81 5.63
CA GLN A 29 -37.69 -34.63 6.39
C GLN A 29 -36.65 -33.99 5.48
N LYS A 30 -36.38 -32.69 5.69
CA LYS A 30 -35.21 -32.03 5.13
C LYS A 30 -33.98 -32.78 5.64
N ARG A 31 -33.38 -33.60 4.78
CA ARG A 31 -32.00 -34.08 4.96
C ARG A 31 -31.07 -32.88 4.83
N THR A 32 -30.93 -32.13 5.91
CA THR A 32 -29.80 -31.22 6.09
C THR A 32 -28.59 -32.09 6.39
N THR A 33 -27.84 -32.42 5.34
CA THR A 33 -26.45 -32.88 5.48
C THR A 33 -25.67 -31.79 6.21
N LYS A 34 -25.49 -31.97 7.53
CA LYS A 34 -24.44 -31.28 8.28
C LYS A 34 -23.11 -31.66 7.61
N PRO A 35 -22.20 -30.72 7.30
CA PRO A 35 -20.85 -31.08 6.91
C PRO A 35 -20.25 -31.89 8.06
N GLN A 36 -19.93 -33.15 7.75
CA GLN A 36 -19.35 -34.12 8.67
C GLN A 36 -17.95 -33.64 9.07
N ALA A 37 -17.54 -33.95 10.31
CA ALA A 37 -16.28 -33.50 10.88
C ALA A 37 -15.09 -33.82 9.96
N ALA A 38 -14.15 -32.88 9.87
CA ALA A 38 -12.92 -32.99 9.09
C ALA A 38 -12.14 -34.27 9.44
N HIS A 39 -12.13 -35.25 8.55
CA HIS A 39 -11.32 -36.45 8.69
C HIS A 39 -9.86 -36.14 8.32
N PRO A 40 -8.85 -36.68 9.05
CA PRO A 40 -7.43 -36.51 8.71
C PRO A 40 -7.10 -36.98 7.29
N GLU A 41 -7.81 -37.99 6.79
CA GLU A 41 -7.70 -38.52 5.43
C GLU A 41 -8.07 -37.51 4.34
N THR A 42 -8.83 -36.47 4.68
CA THR A 42 -9.25 -35.43 3.72
C THR A 42 -8.26 -34.27 3.63
N LEU A 43 -7.47 -34.03 4.68
CA LEU A 43 -6.41 -33.02 4.65
C LEU A 43 -5.24 -33.46 3.76
N SER A 44 -4.91 -34.76 3.74
CA SER A 44 -3.85 -35.31 2.88
C SER A 44 -4.16 -35.19 1.38
N LEU A 45 -5.45 -35.08 1.01
CA LEU A 45 -5.89 -34.84 -0.36
C LEU A 45 -5.76 -33.37 -0.79
N CYS A 46 -5.57 -32.45 0.16
CA CYS A 46 -5.49 -31.03 -0.16
C CYS A 46 -4.18 -30.70 -0.88
N THR A 47 -4.28 -30.22 -2.11
CA THR A 47 -3.14 -29.64 -2.84
C THR A 47 -3.00 -28.14 -2.57
N THR A 48 -4.10 -27.49 -2.22
CA THR A 48 -4.14 -26.06 -1.90
C THR A 48 -4.95 -25.83 -0.63
N VAL A 49 -4.43 -25.02 0.28
CA VAL A 49 -5.06 -24.69 1.55
C VAL A 49 -5.12 -23.17 1.70
N ALA A 50 -6.31 -22.60 1.78
CA ALA A 50 -6.50 -21.20 2.12
C ALA A 50 -6.73 -21.01 3.62
N VAL A 51 -6.19 -19.91 4.14
CA VAL A 51 -6.41 -19.50 5.52
C VAL A 51 -6.85 -18.04 5.57
N ASP A 52 -8.05 -17.82 6.07
CA ASP A 52 -8.48 -16.50 6.52
C ASP A 52 -7.91 -16.25 7.93
N LEU A 53 -7.09 -15.20 8.04
CA LEU A 53 -6.27 -14.91 9.22
C LEU A 53 -6.97 -13.88 10.11
N ALA A 54 -7.27 -14.24 11.36
CA ALA A 54 -7.58 -13.29 12.41
C ALA A 54 -6.51 -13.31 13.53
N LYS A 55 -6.75 -12.55 14.60
CA LYS A 55 -5.79 -12.46 15.73
C LYS A 55 -5.61 -13.81 16.44
N GLN A 56 -6.71 -14.52 16.67
CA GLN A 56 -6.77 -15.77 17.44
C GLN A 56 -7.50 -16.90 16.73
N VAL A 57 -8.44 -16.56 15.85
CA VAL A 57 -9.27 -17.52 15.12
C VAL A 57 -8.79 -17.60 13.67
N PHE A 58 -8.79 -18.80 13.11
CA PHE A 58 -8.34 -19.06 11.74
C PHE A 58 -9.38 -19.94 11.05
N GLN A 59 -9.87 -19.48 9.90
CA GLN A 59 -10.77 -20.28 9.08
C GLN A 59 -10.00 -20.88 7.91
N ILE A 60 -10.07 -22.19 7.80
CA ILE A 60 -9.36 -22.98 6.80
C ILE A 60 -10.36 -23.50 5.78
N ALA A 61 -9.96 -23.44 4.53
CA ALA A 61 -10.60 -24.16 3.44
C ALA A 61 -9.51 -24.82 2.58
N GLY A 62 -9.71 -26.08 2.18
CA GLY A 62 -8.72 -26.87 1.45
C GLY A 62 -9.36 -27.57 0.25
N GLU A 63 -8.62 -27.59 -0.85
CA GLU A 63 -9.06 -28.13 -2.13
C GLU A 63 -8.09 -29.16 -2.67
N GLU A 64 -8.64 -30.16 -3.35
CA GLU A 64 -7.86 -31.12 -4.12
C GLU A 64 -7.44 -30.55 -5.48
N ALA A 65 -6.74 -31.35 -6.29
CA ALA A 65 -6.11 -30.89 -7.54
C ALA A 65 -7.10 -30.32 -8.57
N HIS A 66 -8.34 -30.82 -8.63
CA HIS A 66 -9.36 -30.33 -9.56
C HIS A 66 -10.11 -29.10 -9.04
N GLY A 67 -9.78 -28.60 -7.85
CA GLY A 67 -10.42 -27.43 -7.23
C GLY A 67 -11.74 -27.76 -6.51
N GLU A 68 -12.01 -29.04 -6.24
CA GLU A 68 -13.12 -29.42 -5.38
C GLU A 68 -12.77 -29.15 -3.90
N LEU A 69 -13.71 -28.56 -3.17
CA LEU A 69 -13.56 -28.26 -1.75
C LEU A 69 -13.70 -29.54 -0.93
N VAL A 70 -12.60 -30.00 -0.35
CA VAL A 70 -12.54 -31.25 0.40
C VAL A 70 -12.33 -31.04 1.89
N TYR A 71 -11.83 -29.88 2.33
CA TYR A 71 -11.54 -29.63 3.74
C TYR A 71 -12.05 -28.27 4.20
N GLU A 72 -12.68 -28.22 5.37
CA GLU A 72 -12.99 -26.97 6.08
C GLU A 72 -12.81 -27.15 7.58
N LYS A 73 -12.16 -26.18 8.22
CA LYS A 73 -11.97 -26.21 9.68
C LYS A 73 -11.80 -24.82 10.26
N ARG A 74 -12.37 -24.61 11.45
CA ARG A 74 -12.13 -23.42 12.26
C ARG A 74 -11.20 -23.74 13.41
N LEU A 75 -10.08 -23.02 13.52
CA LEU A 75 -9.15 -23.14 14.63
C LEU A 75 -9.29 -21.94 15.55
N GLN A 76 -9.27 -22.19 16.86
CA GLN A 76 -9.60 -21.20 17.89
C GLN A 76 -8.37 -20.58 18.56
N SER A 77 -7.17 -21.02 18.20
CA SER A 77 -5.92 -20.49 18.76
C SER A 77 -4.75 -20.53 17.78
N ARG A 78 -3.70 -19.78 18.10
CA ARG A 78 -2.45 -19.74 17.31
C ARG A 78 -1.67 -21.04 17.43
N GLU A 79 -1.74 -21.68 18.59
CA GLU A 79 -1.12 -22.98 18.86
C GLU A 79 -1.79 -24.05 18.00
N ALA A 80 -3.13 -24.05 17.96
CA ALA A 80 -3.88 -24.95 17.10
C ALA A 80 -3.53 -24.75 15.62
N PHE A 81 -3.38 -23.49 15.18
CA PHE A 81 -2.96 -23.19 13.81
C PHE A 81 -1.52 -23.64 13.52
N THR A 82 -0.59 -23.43 14.45
CA THR A 82 0.80 -23.90 14.31
C THR A 82 0.84 -25.42 14.17
N SER A 83 0.12 -26.15 15.04
CA SER A 83 0.00 -27.61 14.96
C SER A 83 -0.65 -28.08 13.66
N PHE A 84 -1.65 -27.34 13.16
CA PHE A 84 -2.28 -27.62 11.87
C PHE A 84 -1.31 -27.46 10.70
N LEU A 85 -0.45 -26.44 10.69
CA LEU A 85 0.52 -26.23 9.60
C LEU A 85 1.49 -27.42 9.46
N CYS A 86 1.84 -28.09 10.56
CA CYS A 86 2.67 -29.30 10.54
C CYS A 86 1.96 -30.53 9.91
N GLN A 87 0.63 -30.50 9.77
CA GLN A 87 -0.17 -31.59 9.20
C GLN A 87 -0.40 -31.41 7.69
N ILE A 88 -0.09 -30.24 7.13
CA ILE A 88 -0.25 -29.97 5.70
C ILE A 88 0.77 -30.81 4.93
N ALA A 89 0.30 -31.46 3.85
CA ALA A 89 1.16 -32.27 2.99
C ALA A 89 2.32 -31.45 2.41
N LYS A 90 3.54 -32.02 2.44
CA LYS A 90 4.72 -31.39 1.83
C LYS A 90 4.48 -31.22 0.34
N GLY A 91 4.53 -29.98 -0.15
CA GLY A 91 4.24 -29.62 -1.54
C GLY A 91 2.88 -28.96 -1.76
N ALA A 92 1.98 -28.99 -0.78
CA ALA A 92 0.75 -28.22 -0.86
C ALA A 92 1.04 -26.71 -0.83
N THR A 93 0.20 -25.95 -1.52
CA THR A 93 0.26 -24.49 -1.54
C THR A 93 -0.64 -23.89 -0.48
N VAL A 94 -0.08 -23.10 0.43
CA VAL A 94 -0.84 -22.34 1.41
C VAL A 94 -1.11 -20.93 0.88
N LEU A 95 -2.38 -20.58 0.78
CA LEU A 95 -2.85 -19.26 0.37
C LEU A 95 -3.21 -18.43 1.60
N LEU A 96 -2.63 -17.24 1.68
CA LEU A 96 -2.92 -16.26 2.73
C LEU A 96 -3.34 -14.95 2.06
N GLU A 97 -4.25 -14.20 2.68
CA GLU A 97 -4.54 -12.82 2.26
C GLU A 97 -3.55 -11.83 2.93
N THR A 98 -3.19 -10.74 2.24
CA THR A 98 -2.46 -9.64 2.88
C THR A 98 -3.27 -9.01 4.00
N GLY A 99 -2.75 -9.05 5.21
CA GLY A 99 -3.34 -8.38 6.37
C GLY A 99 -2.35 -8.27 7.54
N PRO A 100 -2.81 -7.74 8.68
CA PRO A 100 -2.03 -7.76 9.92
C PRO A 100 -1.58 -9.19 10.25
N GLY A 101 -0.28 -9.39 10.53
CA GLY A 101 0.27 -10.71 10.87
C GLY A 101 0.52 -11.66 9.69
N ALA A 102 -0.04 -11.42 8.51
CA ALA A 102 0.08 -12.34 7.37
C ALA A 102 1.53 -12.59 6.93
N GLN A 103 2.38 -11.56 6.99
CA GLN A 103 3.81 -11.70 6.67
C GLN A 103 4.56 -12.57 7.69
N ALA A 104 4.13 -12.62 8.96
CA ALA A 104 4.74 -13.48 9.97
C ALA A 104 4.33 -14.93 9.75
N TRP A 105 3.04 -15.18 9.54
CA TRP A 105 2.52 -16.52 9.21
C TRP A 105 3.12 -17.04 7.91
N ALA A 106 3.23 -16.22 6.86
CA ALA A 106 3.84 -16.65 5.60
C ALA A 106 5.27 -17.14 5.77
N ARG A 107 6.09 -16.50 6.62
CA ARG A 107 7.44 -16.99 6.93
C ARG A 107 7.43 -18.29 7.71
N GLN A 108 6.51 -18.46 8.66
CA GLN A 108 6.39 -19.71 9.41
C GLN A 108 5.98 -20.86 8.51
N VAL A 109 5.04 -20.63 7.59
CA VAL A 109 4.68 -21.61 6.55
C VAL A 109 5.89 -21.98 5.68
N GLN A 110 6.67 -21.00 5.23
CA GLN A 110 7.91 -21.26 4.47
C GLN A 110 8.94 -22.05 5.28
N ALA A 111 9.11 -21.75 6.57
CA ALA A 111 10.05 -22.45 7.45
C ALA A 111 9.67 -23.93 7.66
N LEU A 112 8.40 -24.27 7.52
CA LEU A 112 7.90 -25.65 7.52
C LEU A 112 8.06 -26.35 6.17
N GLY A 113 8.65 -25.69 5.16
CA GLY A 113 8.87 -26.25 3.83
C GLY A 113 7.64 -26.23 2.92
N CYS A 114 6.56 -25.56 3.33
CA CYS A 114 5.37 -25.42 2.50
C CYS A 114 5.52 -24.27 1.49
N GLN A 115 4.91 -24.41 0.32
CA GLN A 115 4.79 -23.28 -0.60
C GLN A 115 3.76 -22.30 -0.06
N VAL A 116 4.05 -21.00 -0.11
CA VAL A 116 3.11 -19.97 0.33
C VAL A 116 2.88 -18.94 -0.76
N ARG A 117 1.62 -18.55 -0.96
CA ARG A 117 1.25 -17.42 -1.80
C ARG A 117 0.44 -16.44 -0.98
N LEU A 118 0.98 -15.23 -0.82
CA LEU A 118 0.31 -14.14 -0.13
C LEU A 118 -0.44 -13.27 -1.15
N LEU A 119 -1.77 -13.35 -1.18
CA LEU A 119 -2.61 -12.69 -2.17
C LEU A 119 -3.00 -11.26 -1.75
N PRO A 120 -3.02 -10.27 -2.65
CA PRO A 120 -3.47 -8.91 -2.33
C PRO A 120 -4.95 -8.88 -1.92
N ALA A 121 -5.26 -8.26 -0.78
CA ALA A 121 -6.61 -8.25 -0.21
C ALA A 121 -7.68 -7.66 -1.14
N GLN A 122 -7.32 -6.59 -1.88
CA GLN A 122 -8.23 -5.99 -2.85
C GLN A 122 -8.65 -6.98 -3.94
N ARG A 123 -7.73 -7.85 -4.38
CA ARG A 123 -7.98 -8.87 -5.41
C ARG A 123 -8.75 -10.07 -4.87
N VAL A 124 -8.51 -10.45 -3.61
CA VAL A 124 -9.30 -11.48 -2.92
C VAL A 124 -10.76 -11.02 -2.76
N ALA A 125 -10.97 -9.75 -2.40
CA ALA A 125 -12.31 -9.18 -2.26
C ALA A 125 -13.16 -9.26 -3.54
N GLU A 126 -12.54 -9.14 -4.73
CA GLU A 126 -13.20 -9.28 -6.03
C GLU A 126 -13.72 -10.71 -6.31
N HIS A 127 -13.23 -11.72 -5.59
CA HIS A 127 -13.58 -13.14 -5.75
C HIS A 127 -14.57 -13.65 -4.70
N ARG A 128 -15.06 -12.76 -3.83
CA ARG A 128 -16.02 -13.11 -2.77
C ARG A 128 -17.39 -13.35 -3.36
N SER A 129 -18.07 -14.38 -2.90
CA SER A 129 -19.48 -14.63 -3.23
C SER A 129 -20.29 -14.76 -1.94
N GLY A 130 -21.50 -14.20 -1.95
CA GLY A 130 -22.38 -14.19 -0.78
C GLY A 130 -21.97 -13.17 0.29
N ALA A 131 -22.62 -13.27 1.45
CA ALA A 131 -22.39 -12.38 2.58
C ALA A 131 -21.00 -12.59 3.20
N LYS A 132 -20.45 -11.53 3.81
CA LYS A 132 -19.16 -11.58 4.48
C LYS A 132 -19.23 -12.45 5.74
N ASN A 133 -18.42 -13.49 5.79
CA ASN A 133 -18.18 -14.33 6.97
C ASN A 133 -16.86 -15.10 6.78
N ASP A 134 -16.26 -15.59 7.87
CA ASP A 134 -14.94 -16.25 7.83
C ASP A 134 -14.88 -17.39 6.79
N ARG A 135 -15.96 -18.17 6.63
CA ARG A 135 -16.03 -19.30 5.68
C ARG A 135 -15.94 -18.81 4.23
N ASN A 136 -16.77 -17.84 3.87
CA ASN A 136 -16.80 -17.25 2.55
C ASN A 136 -15.50 -16.49 2.25
N ASP A 137 -14.85 -15.94 3.27
CA ASP A 137 -13.58 -15.24 3.15
C ASP A 137 -12.44 -16.24 2.83
N ALA A 138 -12.38 -17.39 3.52
CA ALA A 138 -11.44 -18.48 3.18
C ALA A 138 -11.67 -19.05 1.77
N GLN A 139 -12.94 -19.23 1.35
CA GLN A 139 -13.26 -19.67 -0.01
C GLN A 139 -12.93 -18.61 -1.07
N ALA A 140 -13.08 -17.32 -0.76
CA ALA A 140 -12.66 -16.25 -1.67
C ALA A 140 -11.14 -16.27 -1.91
N ILE A 141 -10.35 -16.62 -0.89
CA ILE A 141 -8.91 -16.80 -1.02
C ILE A 141 -8.59 -17.98 -1.96
N LEU A 142 -9.29 -19.11 -1.86
CA LEU A 142 -9.13 -20.25 -2.79
C LEU A 142 -9.41 -19.83 -4.24
N ARG A 143 -10.55 -19.18 -4.48
CA ARG A 143 -10.94 -18.70 -5.81
C ARG A 143 -9.91 -17.71 -6.38
N ALA A 144 -9.48 -16.75 -5.58
CA ALA A 144 -8.42 -15.81 -5.97
C ALA A 144 -7.07 -16.51 -6.20
N GLY A 145 -6.79 -17.61 -5.50
CA GLY A 145 -5.59 -18.42 -5.72
C GLY A 145 -5.53 -19.05 -7.12
N ARG A 146 -6.69 -19.37 -7.71
CA ARG A 146 -6.79 -19.93 -9.06
C ARG A 146 -6.62 -18.87 -10.17
N ASP A 147 -6.88 -17.60 -9.87
CA ASP A 147 -6.66 -16.50 -10.80
C ASP A 147 -5.15 -16.28 -11.03
N THR A 148 -4.66 -16.73 -12.19
CA THR A 148 -3.26 -16.62 -12.61
C THR A 148 -2.82 -15.18 -12.88
N THR A 149 -3.77 -14.24 -13.01
CA THR A 149 -3.48 -12.81 -13.13
C THR A 149 -3.13 -12.16 -11.78
N ILE A 150 -3.44 -12.82 -10.65
CA ILE A 150 -3.10 -12.32 -9.32
C ILE A 150 -1.66 -12.67 -8.97
N HIS A 151 -0.79 -11.66 -9.05
CA HIS A 151 0.57 -11.78 -8.54
C HIS A 151 0.61 -11.73 -7.01
N ALA A 152 1.30 -12.71 -6.43
CA ALA A 152 1.51 -12.77 -4.98
C ALA A 152 2.39 -11.60 -4.50
N VAL A 153 2.09 -11.12 -3.30
CA VAL A 153 2.92 -10.18 -2.56
C VAL A 153 4.13 -10.93 -2.01
N PRO A 154 5.36 -10.41 -2.20
CA PRO A 154 6.55 -11.07 -1.67
C PRO A 154 6.48 -11.25 -0.16
N VAL A 155 6.87 -12.43 0.31
CA VAL A 155 7.13 -12.71 1.72
C VAL A 155 8.44 -12.04 2.08
N LYS A 156 8.37 -11.08 3.00
CA LYS A 156 9.49 -10.21 3.30
C LYS A 156 10.31 -10.77 4.45
N THR A 157 11.61 -10.53 4.38
CA THR A 157 12.50 -10.78 5.52
C THR A 157 12.13 -9.86 6.69
N VAL A 158 12.57 -10.23 7.89
CA VAL A 158 12.29 -9.46 9.11
C VAL A 158 12.90 -8.07 9.03
N GLU A 159 14.09 -7.95 8.44
CA GLU A 159 14.84 -6.72 8.25
C GLU A 159 14.11 -5.77 7.29
N ALA A 160 13.57 -6.30 6.17
CA ALA A 160 12.79 -5.48 5.25
C ALA A 160 11.46 -5.01 5.86
N LEU A 161 10.80 -5.84 6.69
CA LEU A 161 9.62 -5.38 7.44
C LEU A 161 9.97 -4.31 8.47
N ALA A 162 11.10 -4.45 9.16
CA ALA A 162 11.60 -3.43 10.08
C ALA A 162 11.89 -2.12 9.34
N MET A 163 12.51 -2.18 8.16
CA MET A 163 12.75 -1.02 7.31
C MET A 163 11.43 -0.37 6.85
N GLN A 164 10.45 -1.17 6.43
CA GLN A 164 9.12 -0.65 6.10
C GLN A 164 8.43 0.01 7.31
N ALA A 165 8.57 -0.58 8.50
CA ALA A 165 8.06 0.00 9.74
C ALA A 165 8.73 1.35 10.03
N ALA A 166 10.05 1.46 9.88
CA ALA A 166 10.77 2.73 10.01
C ALA A 166 10.20 3.81 9.08
N HIS A 167 9.93 3.49 7.81
CA HIS A 167 9.29 4.41 6.88
C HIS A 167 7.87 4.82 7.29
N ARG A 168 7.05 3.87 7.78
CA ARG A 168 5.70 4.15 8.29
C ARG A 168 5.72 5.04 9.52
N VAL A 169 6.61 4.76 10.47
CA VAL A 169 6.81 5.58 11.68
C VAL A 169 7.25 6.99 11.29
N ARG A 170 8.22 7.11 10.37
CA ARG A 170 8.66 8.41 9.83
C ARG A 170 7.50 9.20 9.23
N GLN A 171 6.68 8.54 8.41
CA GLN A 171 5.49 9.16 7.82
C GLN A 171 4.49 9.61 8.89
N GLY A 172 4.29 8.80 9.94
CA GLY A 172 3.45 9.14 11.09
C GLY A 172 3.96 10.35 11.88
N TYR A 173 5.27 10.46 12.09
CA TYR A 173 5.87 11.66 12.71
C TYR A 173 5.67 12.91 11.86
N ILE A 174 5.89 12.83 10.55
CA ILE A 174 5.67 13.98 9.65
C ILE A 174 4.22 14.46 9.70
N ARG A 175 3.25 13.52 9.66
CA ARG A 175 1.83 13.85 9.76
C ARG A 175 1.50 14.56 11.06
N ARG A 176 1.83 13.94 12.21
CA ARG A 176 1.58 14.52 13.54
C ARG A 176 2.22 15.89 13.71
N ARG A 177 3.49 16.02 13.32
CA ARG A 177 4.21 17.30 13.35
C ARG A 177 3.52 18.38 12.51
N THR A 178 3.02 18.01 11.33
CA THR A 178 2.29 18.95 10.45
C THR A 178 0.95 19.33 11.06
N THR A 179 0.20 18.37 11.62
CA THR A 179 -1.06 18.61 12.32
C THR A 179 -0.87 19.55 13.50
N LEU A 180 0.08 19.26 14.40
CA LEU A 180 0.40 20.12 15.55
C LEU A 180 0.80 21.52 15.10
N GLY A 181 1.68 21.63 14.10
CA GLY A 181 2.08 22.93 13.58
C GLY A 181 0.93 23.73 12.94
N ASN A 182 -0.05 23.07 12.34
CA ASN A 182 -1.24 23.74 11.82
C ASN A 182 -2.19 24.14 12.94
N GLN A 183 -2.33 23.32 13.98
CA GLN A 183 -3.15 23.62 15.15
C GLN A 183 -2.60 24.83 15.93
N ILE A 184 -1.28 24.87 16.18
CA ILE A 184 -0.61 26.03 16.79
C ILE A 184 -0.88 27.30 15.97
N ARG A 185 -0.72 27.24 14.64
CA ARG A 185 -1.01 28.38 13.77
C ARG A 185 -2.47 28.83 13.83
N GLY A 186 -3.41 27.89 13.84
CA GLY A 186 -4.84 28.19 13.91
C GLY A 186 -5.19 28.88 15.22
N LEU A 187 -4.74 28.33 16.34
CA LEU A 187 -4.99 28.91 17.67
C LEU A 187 -4.41 30.34 17.78
N LEU A 188 -3.18 30.55 17.33
CA LEU A 188 -2.57 31.89 17.36
C LEU A 188 -3.24 32.88 16.41
N LEU A 189 -3.78 32.39 15.27
CA LEU A 189 -4.48 33.23 14.30
C LEU A 189 -5.80 33.80 14.86
N GLU A 190 -6.52 33.06 15.71
CA GLU A 190 -7.72 33.56 16.41
C GLU A 190 -7.40 34.77 17.31
N HIS A 191 -6.14 34.92 17.72
CA HIS A 191 -5.64 36.05 18.51
C HIS A 191 -4.87 37.07 17.65
N GLY A 192 -5.03 37.04 16.33
CA GLY A 192 -4.39 37.98 15.40
C GLY A 192 -2.91 37.73 15.12
N LEU A 193 -2.33 36.63 15.61
CA LEU A 193 -0.92 36.30 15.47
C LEU A 193 -0.68 35.33 14.31
N ALA A 194 -0.50 35.89 13.12
CA ALA A 194 -0.22 35.10 11.93
C ALA A 194 1.25 34.62 11.88
N ILE A 195 1.43 33.31 11.70
CA ILE A 195 2.75 32.68 11.51
C ILE A 195 2.88 32.12 10.08
N PRO A 196 3.95 32.46 9.33
CA PRO A 196 4.20 31.89 8.02
C PRO A 196 4.28 30.35 8.02
N GLN A 197 3.98 29.76 6.87
CA GLN A 197 4.15 28.33 6.67
C GLN A 197 5.64 27.95 6.72
N GLY A 198 5.95 26.82 7.36
CA GLY A 198 7.30 26.25 7.43
C GLY A 198 7.73 25.89 8.84
N ALA A 199 8.59 24.87 8.96
CA ALA A 199 9.08 24.40 10.26
C ALA A 199 9.95 25.45 10.97
N ALA A 200 10.88 26.09 10.23
CA ALA A 200 11.74 27.13 10.78
C ALA A 200 10.95 28.34 11.29
N ALA A 201 10.00 28.83 10.48
CA ALA A 201 9.14 29.95 10.87
C ALA A 201 8.27 29.63 12.09
N LEU A 202 7.76 28.40 12.20
CA LEU A 202 6.99 27.99 13.37
C LEU A 202 7.88 27.94 14.62
N SER A 203 9.04 27.29 14.54
CA SER A 203 9.95 27.16 15.68
C SER A 203 10.38 28.51 16.21
N ASP A 204 10.81 29.41 15.32
CA ASP A 204 11.32 30.74 15.69
C ASP A 204 10.20 31.66 16.22
N ARG A 205 9.07 31.75 15.52
CA ARG A 205 8.02 32.71 15.90
C ARG A 205 7.24 32.30 17.14
N VAL A 206 7.00 31.00 17.35
CA VAL A 206 6.27 30.55 18.53
C VAL A 206 7.06 30.85 19.81
N SER A 207 8.37 30.59 19.81
CA SER A 207 9.22 30.94 20.97
C SER A 207 9.15 32.43 21.30
N ARG A 208 9.29 33.30 20.29
CA ARG A 208 9.21 34.76 20.49
C ARG A 208 7.85 35.21 21.01
N ILE A 209 6.76 34.62 20.50
CA ILE A 209 5.39 34.94 20.95
C ILE A 209 5.20 34.56 22.43
N LEU A 210 5.73 33.40 22.83
CA LEU A 210 5.61 32.93 24.22
C LEU A 210 6.44 33.80 25.19
N GLU A 211 7.60 34.30 24.75
CA GLU A 211 8.48 35.19 25.52
C GLU A 211 7.95 36.64 25.62
N ASP A 212 7.10 37.07 24.68
CA ASP A 212 6.56 38.42 24.65
C ASP A 212 5.30 38.54 25.54
N ALA A 213 5.50 39.02 26.76
CA ALA A 213 4.45 39.28 27.74
C ALA A 213 3.51 40.44 27.33
N THR A 214 3.87 41.26 26.34
CA THR A 214 3.03 42.39 25.90
C THR A 214 1.88 41.95 24.99
N LEU A 215 1.96 40.75 24.41
CA LEU A 215 0.93 40.22 23.54
C LEU A 215 -0.35 39.86 24.34
N PRO A 216 -1.55 40.14 23.80
CA PRO A 216 -2.83 39.87 24.45
C PRO A 216 -3.22 38.39 24.35
N LEU A 217 -2.32 37.49 24.75
CA LEU A 217 -2.56 36.06 24.83
C LEU A 217 -2.92 35.67 26.27
N PRO A 218 -4.09 35.06 26.50
CA PRO A 218 -4.44 34.51 27.81
C PRO A 218 -3.40 33.49 28.29
N ASP A 219 -3.12 33.46 29.60
CA ASP A 219 -2.11 32.57 30.19
C ASP A 219 -2.37 31.09 29.86
N LEU A 220 -3.63 30.66 29.96
CA LEU A 220 -4.04 29.31 29.57
C LEU A 220 -3.63 28.96 28.12
N LEU A 221 -3.77 29.91 27.19
CA LEU A 221 -3.37 29.67 25.81
C LEU A 221 -1.85 29.64 25.67
N ARG A 222 -1.11 30.49 26.39
CA ARG A 222 0.36 30.46 26.40
C ARG A 222 0.88 29.11 26.86
N GLU A 223 0.33 28.57 27.95
CA GLU A 223 0.67 27.23 28.48
C GLU A 223 0.38 26.13 27.45
N LEU A 224 -0.82 26.12 26.86
CA LEU A 224 -1.19 25.13 25.84
C LEU A 224 -0.27 25.19 24.61
N ILE A 225 0.07 26.39 24.13
CA ILE A 225 0.96 26.56 22.98
C ILE A 225 2.39 26.12 23.34
N ALA A 226 2.86 26.38 24.55
CA ALA A 226 4.17 25.92 25.02
C ALA A 226 4.26 24.39 25.05
N ASP A 227 3.26 23.70 25.59
CA ASP A 227 3.20 22.23 25.61
C ASP A 227 3.17 21.64 24.19
N MET A 228 2.34 22.22 23.32
CA MET A 228 2.27 21.79 21.91
C MET A 228 3.59 22.05 21.16
N GLN A 229 4.28 23.16 21.45
CA GLN A 229 5.59 23.45 20.88
C GLN A 229 6.63 22.43 21.35
N ALA A 230 6.63 22.06 22.63
CA ALA A 230 7.52 21.03 23.17
C ALA A 230 7.30 19.68 22.48
N GLU A 231 6.04 19.25 22.29
CA GLU A 231 5.73 18.02 21.53
C GLU A 231 6.20 18.13 20.07
N TRP A 232 5.97 19.27 19.43
CA TRP A 232 6.39 19.52 18.05
C TRP A 232 7.92 19.43 17.88
N LEU A 233 8.68 20.03 18.80
CA LEU A 233 10.15 19.96 18.83
C LEU A 233 10.64 18.53 19.08
N ALA A 234 10.00 17.79 19.99
CA ALA A 234 10.33 16.38 20.23
C ALA A 234 10.11 15.52 18.97
N LEU A 235 9.05 15.79 18.20
CA LEU A 235 8.81 15.12 16.91
C LEU A 235 9.87 15.47 15.85
N GLU A 236 10.33 16.72 15.79
CA GLU A 236 11.45 17.11 14.91
C GLU A 236 12.74 16.37 15.28
N GLY A 237 13.08 16.28 16.57
CA GLY A 237 14.24 15.52 17.04
C GLY A 237 14.17 14.03 16.66
N ARG A 238 13.01 13.39 16.89
CA ARG A 238 12.75 11.99 16.49
C ARG A 238 12.86 11.79 14.97
N LEU A 239 12.35 12.75 14.18
CA LEU A 239 12.41 12.71 12.73
C LEU A 239 13.85 12.83 12.21
N LEU A 240 14.67 13.70 12.82
CA LEU A 240 16.08 13.87 12.48
C LEU A 240 16.86 12.58 12.76
N LEU A 241 16.68 12.00 13.96
CA LEU A 241 17.34 10.75 14.36
C LEU A 241 16.99 9.60 13.40
N LEU A 242 15.70 9.44 13.10
CA LEU A 242 15.24 8.38 12.19
C LEU A 242 15.72 8.60 10.75
N THR A 243 15.78 9.86 10.29
CA THR A 243 16.32 10.20 8.97
C THR A 243 17.80 9.83 8.89
N LYS A 244 18.62 10.20 9.89
CA LYS A 244 20.04 9.81 9.95
C LYS A 244 20.22 8.29 9.92
N ARG A 245 19.39 7.55 10.65
CA ARG A 245 19.42 6.07 10.65
C ARG A 245 19.12 5.50 9.26
N LEU A 246 18.09 6.01 8.58
CA LEU A 246 17.78 5.58 7.21
C LEU A 246 18.91 5.91 6.23
N GLU A 247 19.58 7.06 6.39
CA GLU A 247 20.75 7.42 5.58
C GLU A 247 21.93 6.47 5.79
N GLN A 248 22.19 6.07 7.03
CA GLN A 248 23.22 5.07 7.35
C GLN A 248 22.89 3.72 6.72
N CYS A 249 21.64 3.25 6.86
CA CYS A 249 21.20 2.01 6.21
C CYS A 249 21.34 2.07 4.68
N ALA A 250 21.01 3.22 4.05
CA ALA A 250 21.15 3.40 2.62
C ALA A 250 22.61 3.30 2.14
N ARG A 251 23.57 3.80 2.95
CA ARG A 251 25.00 3.74 2.64
C ARG A 251 25.57 2.33 2.81
N ALA A 252 25.06 1.57 3.77
CA ALA A 252 25.49 0.20 4.04
C ALA A 252 24.93 -0.82 3.03
N ASP A 253 23.80 -0.52 2.39
CA ASP A 253 23.16 -1.40 1.41
C ASP A 253 23.68 -1.13 -0.02
N LYS A 254 24.29 -2.15 -0.64
CA LYS A 254 24.86 -2.05 -2.00
C LYS A 254 23.80 -1.68 -3.04
N THR A 255 22.60 -2.25 -2.95
CA THR A 255 21.51 -1.96 -3.87
C THR A 255 21.04 -0.52 -3.70
N ALA A 256 20.78 -0.08 -2.47
CA ALA A 256 20.38 1.30 -2.18
C ALA A 256 21.42 2.32 -2.68
N SER A 257 22.71 2.04 -2.46
CA SER A 257 23.81 2.86 -2.98
C SER A 257 23.76 3.01 -4.50
N ARG A 258 23.50 1.91 -5.25
CA ARG A 258 23.32 1.97 -6.70
C ARG A 258 22.07 2.77 -7.09
N LEU A 259 20.94 2.56 -6.42
CA LEU A 259 19.72 3.32 -6.70
C LEU A 259 19.91 4.83 -6.49
N MET A 260 20.73 5.22 -5.51
CA MET A 260 21.05 6.63 -5.24
C MET A 260 21.89 7.31 -6.33
N SER A 261 22.45 6.56 -7.29
CA SER A 261 23.09 7.16 -8.48
C SER A 261 22.06 7.82 -9.42
N VAL A 262 20.77 7.46 -9.30
CA VAL A 262 19.70 8.07 -10.07
C VAL A 262 19.35 9.43 -9.47
N ARG A 263 19.48 10.50 -10.26
CA ARG A 263 19.18 11.87 -9.81
C ARG A 263 17.73 11.97 -9.31
N GLY A 264 17.55 12.43 -8.07
CA GLY A 264 16.25 12.50 -7.41
C GLY A 264 15.87 11.23 -6.63
N VAL A 265 16.72 10.22 -6.59
CA VAL A 265 16.62 9.08 -5.66
C VAL A 265 17.62 9.31 -4.53
N GLY A 266 17.13 9.84 -3.41
CA GLY A 266 17.91 9.99 -2.19
C GLY A 266 17.87 8.75 -1.30
N PRO A 267 18.56 8.76 -0.14
CA PRO A 267 18.64 7.62 0.78
C PRO A 267 17.25 7.15 1.23
N ILE A 268 16.35 8.07 1.56
CA ILE A 268 14.97 7.75 1.98
C ILE A 268 14.18 7.04 0.87
N ILE A 269 14.40 7.42 -0.39
CA ILE A 269 13.73 6.78 -1.53
C ILE A 269 14.33 5.39 -1.76
N ALA A 270 15.66 5.30 -1.76
CA ALA A 270 16.39 4.07 -1.99
C ALA A 270 16.06 2.99 -0.96
N THR A 271 16.09 3.31 0.33
CA THR A 271 15.73 2.35 1.39
C THR A 271 14.25 1.94 1.32
N ALA A 272 13.35 2.86 0.94
CA ALA A 272 11.94 2.53 0.77
C ALA A 272 11.72 1.56 -0.40
N LEU A 273 12.47 1.72 -1.50
CA LEU A 273 12.42 0.82 -2.66
C LEU A 273 12.98 -0.56 -2.30
N VAL A 274 14.16 -0.63 -1.68
CA VAL A 274 14.79 -1.89 -1.25
C VAL A 274 13.89 -2.65 -0.27
N ALA A 275 13.29 -1.95 0.70
CA ALA A 275 12.39 -2.54 1.69
C ALA A 275 11.12 -3.16 1.08
N LYS A 276 10.76 -2.83 -0.17
CA LYS A 276 9.64 -3.48 -0.84
C LYS A 276 9.94 -4.91 -1.28
N GLN A 277 11.21 -5.27 -1.45
CA GLN A 277 11.65 -6.58 -1.95
C GLN A 277 10.85 -6.99 -3.20
N VAL A 278 10.75 -6.04 -4.13
CA VAL A 278 10.03 -6.27 -5.38
C VAL A 278 11.01 -6.87 -6.38
N GLU A 279 10.83 -8.16 -6.66
CA GLU A 279 11.50 -8.84 -7.77
C GLU A 279 11.16 -8.19 -9.12
N PRO A 280 12.15 -7.67 -9.86
CA PRO A 280 11.94 -7.02 -11.16
C PRO A 280 11.41 -7.97 -12.24
N ALA A 281 11.80 -9.25 -12.18
CA ALA A 281 11.44 -10.29 -13.15
C ALA A 281 9.92 -10.55 -13.23
N ARG A 282 9.16 -10.18 -12.19
CA ARG A 282 7.68 -10.25 -12.21
C ARG A 282 7.06 -9.31 -13.25
N PHE A 283 7.77 -8.24 -13.63
CA PHE A 283 7.22 -7.23 -14.52
C PHE A 283 7.70 -7.51 -15.95
N PRO A 284 6.78 -7.58 -16.92
CA PRO A 284 7.16 -7.79 -18.32
C PRO A 284 8.10 -6.71 -18.87
N ASN A 285 8.05 -5.50 -18.30
CA ASN A 285 8.94 -4.41 -18.64
C ASN A 285 8.93 -3.29 -17.58
N ALA A 286 9.87 -2.37 -17.71
CA ALA A 286 10.00 -1.20 -16.85
C ALA A 286 8.74 -0.30 -16.76
N ARG A 287 7.90 -0.25 -17.81
CA ARG A 287 6.66 0.55 -17.77
C ARG A 287 5.64 -0.05 -16.80
N GLN A 288 5.52 -1.39 -16.77
CA GLN A 288 4.65 -2.09 -15.82
C GLN A 288 5.16 -1.95 -14.38
N PHE A 289 6.48 -1.92 -14.17
CA PHE A 289 7.04 -1.59 -12.86
C PHE A 289 6.68 -0.18 -12.41
N ALA A 290 6.76 0.82 -13.30
CA ALA A 290 6.34 2.19 -12.96
C ALA A 290 4.81 2.29 -12.71
N ALA A 291 4.00 1.49 -13.43
CA ALA A 291 2.56 1.39 -13.24
C ALA A 291 2.19 0.83 -11.87
N TYR A 292 2.94 -0.17 -11.38
CA TYR A 292 2.75 -0.78 -10.05
C TYR A 292 2.85 0.24 -8.90
N PHE A 293 3.70 1.26 -9.04
CA PHE A 293 3.80 2.36 -8.08
C PHE A 293 2.87 3.55 -8.38
N GLY A 294 1.97 3.44 -9.37
CA GLY A 294 0.94 4.43 -9.64
C GLY A 294 1.41 5.69 -10.35
N LEU A 295 2.57 5.66 -11.02
CA LEU A 295 3.11 6.80 -11.77
C LEU A 295 2.72 6.77 -13.25
N VAL A 296 1.58 6.16 -13.58
CA VAL A 296 1.00 6.11 -14.94
C VAL A 296 -0.37 6.80 -14.98
N PRO A 297 -0.78 7.36 -16.13
CA PRO A 297 -2.14 7.86 -16.31
C PRO A 297 -3.14 6.71 -16.19
N ASP A 298 -4.34 7.02 -15.71
CA ASP A 298 -5.50 6.14 -15.83
C ASP A 298 -5.89 6.02 -17.32
N GLN A 299 -6.45 4.89 -17.72
CA GLN A 299 -6.80 4.65 -19.11
C GLN A 299 -8.26 4.21 -19.22
N HIS A 300 -9.04 4.95 -20.00
CA HIS A 300 -10.39 4.59 -20.42
C HIS A 300 -10.35 4.32 -21.92
N SER A 301 -10.55 3.05 -22.29
CA SER A 301 -10.60 2.65 -23.69
C SER A 301 -11.98 2.07 -23.98
N SER A 302 -12.64 2.53 -25.03
CA SER A 302 -13.87 1.92 -25.56
C SER A 302 -13.79 1.84 -27.09
N GLY A 303 -14.06 0.64 -27.63
CA GLY A 303 -13.88 0.36 -29.06
C GLY A 303 -12.47 0.72 -29.54
N GLN A 304 -12.36 1.61 -30.51
CA GLN A 304 -11.09 2.09 -31.09
C GLN A 304 -10.53 3.36 -30.41
N LYS A 305 -11.21 3.93 -29.40
CA LYS A 305 -10.79 5.19 -28.77
C LYS A 305 -10.08 4.91 -27.45
N VAL A 306 -8.80 5.27 -27.37
CA VAL A 306 -8.02 5.27 -26.13
C VAL A 306 -7.98 6.70 -25.56
N ARG A 307 -8.50 6.88 -24.34
CA ARG A 307 -8.41 8.15 -23.61
C ARG A 307 -7.58 7.95 -22.34
N LEU A 308 -6.50 8.73 -22.23
CA LEU A 308 -5.69 8.77 -21.01
C LEU A 308 -6.22 9.87 -20.07
N GLY A 309 -6.46 9.50 -18.82
CA GLY A 309 -6.99 10.37 -17.77
C GLY A 309 -5.91 10.92 -16.82
N LYS A 310 -6.33 11.26 -15.60
CA LYS A 310 -5.43 11.69 -14.51
C LYS A 310 -4.55 10.52 -14.07
N MET A 311 -3.47 10.79 -13.34
CA MET A 311 -2.63 9.73 -12.74
C MET A 311 -3.51 8.74 -11.93
N SER A 312 -3.36 7.43 -12.14
CA SER A 312 -4.28 6.40 -11.62
C SER A 312 -4.41 6.38 -10.09
N LYS A 313 -3.39 6.89 -9.38
CA LYS A 313 -3.24 6.85 -7.91
C LYS A 313 -3.34 5.44 -7.29
N ARG A 314 -3.42 4.38 -8.10
CA ARG A 314 -3.39 2.97 -7.69
C ARG A 314 -1.95 2.58 -7.33
N GLY A 315 -1.76 1.68 -6.37
CA GLY A 315 -0.42 1.26 -5.90
C GLY A 315 0.09 2.03 -4.67
N ASP A 316 1.40 1.97 -4.42
CA ASP A 316 1.99 2.51 -3.19
C ASP A 316 2.03 4.06 -3.18
N GLY A 317 1.10 4.67 -2.45
CA GLY A 317 1.01 6.13 -2.31
C GLY A 317 2.20 6.78 -1.57
N TYR A 318 2.93 6.04 -0.74
CA TYR A 318 4.10 6.55 -0.04
C TYR A 318 5.30 6.67 -0.99
N LEU A 319 5.65 5.58 -1.68
CA LEU A 319 6.74 5.59 -2.66
C LEU A 319 6.45 6.53 -3.83
N ARG A 320 5.21 6.58 -4.31
CA ARG A 320 4.79 7.54 -5.34
C ARG A 320 5.06 8.97 -4.91
N SER A 321 4.65 9.34 -3.69
CA SER A 321 4.92 10.68 -3.14
C SER A 321 6.41 10.94 -3.04
N LEU A 322 7.18 10.00 -2.48
CA LEU A 322 8.63 10.15 -2.34
C LEU A 322 9.35 10.32 -3.70
N MET A 323 8.97 9.56 -4.72
CA MET A 323 9.55 9.68 -6.06
C MET A 323 9.24 11.04 -6.70
N VAL A 324 8.04 11.57 -6.49
CA VAL A 324 7.65 12.90 -6.98
C VAL A 324 8.36 14.02 -6.22
N GLU A 325 8.52 13.89 -4.90
CA GLU A 325 9.31 14.84 -4.09
C GLU A 325 10.78 14.84 -4.50
N GLY A 326 11.36 13.66 -4.73
CA GLY A 326 12.71 13.51 -5.26
C GLY A 326 12.87 14.20 -6.62
N ALA A 327 11.89 14.05 -7.50
CA ALA A 327 11.85 14.79 -8.77
C ALA A 327 11.71 16.31 -8.56
N HIS A 328 10.90 16.77 -7.61
CA HIS A 328 10.80 18.20 -7.30
C HIS A 328 12.10 18.81 -6.77
N ALA A 329 12.88 18.05 -5.99
CA ALA A 329 14.20 18.46 -5.53
C ALA A 329 15.14 18.66 -6.74
N VAL A 330 15.11 17.73 -7.70
CA VAL A 330 15.86 17.83 -8.96
C VAL A 330 15.48 19.09 -9.74
N LEU A 331 14.19 19.33 -9.93
CA LEU A 331 13.72 20.49 -10.71
C LEU A 331 14.01 21.83 -10.01
N ARG A 332 14.36 21.84 -8.72
CA ARG A 332 14.68 23.07 -7.97
C ARG A 332 16.10 23.53 -8.23
N THR A 333 17.00 22.61 -8.57
CA THR A 333 18.41 22.89 -8.81
C THR A 333 18.75 22.97 -10.30
N LEU A 334 17.75 22.89 -11.18
CA LEU A 334 17.95 23.03 -12.62
C LEU A 334 18.30 24.47 -12.99
N LYS A 335 19.36 24.62 -13.77
CA LYS A 335 19.70 25.88 -14.43
C LYS A 335 18.96 25.98 -15.77
N ALA A 336 18.47 27.17 -16.09
CA ALA A 336 17.69 27.40 -17.31
C ALA A 336 18.55 27.26 -18.57
N ASP A 337 19.83 27.63 -18.47
CA ASP A 337 20.88 27.67 -19.48
C ASP A 337 21.77 26.41 -19.49
N SER A 338 21.38 25.33 -18.80
CA SER A 338 22.18 24.09 -18.79
C SER A 338 22.21 23.44 -20.17
N GLU A 339 23.40 23.21 -20.71
CA GLU A 339 23.62 22.52 -22.00
C GLU A 339 23.55 20.99 -21.90
N GLU A 340 23.57 20.45 -20.68
CA GLU A 340 23.42 19.02 -20.41
C GLU A 340 22.12 18.47 -21.01
N VAL A 341 22.22 17.41 -21.83
CA VAL A 341 21.08 16.83 -22.58
C VAL A 341 19.89 16.51 -21.67
N ASP A 342 20.18 15.93 -20.51
CA ASP A 342 19.14 15.57 -19.53
C ASP A 342 18.50 16.82 -18.89
N ASP A 343 19.25 17.92 -18.68
CA ASP A 343 18.67 19.17 -18.14
C ASP A 343 17.83 19.89 -19.19
N ARG A 344 18.28 19.98 -20.44
CA ARG A 344 17.49 20.52 -21.55
C ARG A 344 16.17 19.77 -21.72
N ARG A 345 16.16 18.44 -21.52
CA ARG A 345 14.93 17.65 -21.50
C ARG A 345 14.00 18.05 -20.35
N LEU A 346 14.52 18.20 -19.12
CA LEU A 346 13.72 18.58 -17.96
C LEU A 346 13.18 20.01 -18.07
N ASN A 347 13.98 20.96 -18.57
CA ASN A 347 13.55 22.34 -18.85
C ASN A 347 12.40 22.36 -19.87
N ARG A 348 12.51 21.60 -20.97
CA ARG A 348 11.41 21.44 -21.94
C ARG A 348 10.14 20.86 -21.32
N TRP A 349 10.25 19.88 -20.41
CA TRP A 349 9.08 19.35 -19.70
C TRP A 349 8.45 20.39 -18.78
N MET A 350 9.25 21.19 -18.07
CA MET A 350 8.74 22.27 -17.23
C MET A 350 8.00 23.33 -18.05
N GLN A 351 8.53 23.72 -19.21
CA GLN A 351 7.88 24.67 -20.12
C GLN A 351 6.54 24.13 -20.66
N ARG A 352 6.48 22.86 -21.07
CA ARG A 352 5.28 22.28 -21.71
C ARG A 352 4.19 21.83 -20.75
N HIS A 353 4.56 21.40 -19.54
CA HIS A 353 3.64 20.70 -18.61
C HIS A 353 3.61 21.30 -17.21
N GLY A 354 4.33 22.41 -17.00
CA GLY A 354 4.55 22.99 -15.68
C GLY A 354 5.40 22.10 -14.77
N ARG A 355 5.77 22.66 -13.62
CA ARG A 355 6.67 22.01 -12.66
C ARG A 355 6.17 20.66 -12.15
N LYS A 356 4.87 20.55 -11.86
CA LYS A 356 4.25 19.29 -11.39
C LYS A 356 4.22 18.22 -12.49
N GLY A 357 3.86 18.60 -13.72
CA GLY A 357 3.84 17.68 -14.85
C GLY A 357 5.22 17.14 -15.22
N ALA A 358 6.25 17.98 -15.10
CA ALA A 358 7.65 17.59 -15.26
C ALA A 358 8.12 16.65 -14.13
N ALA A 359 7.77 16.92 -12.88
CA ALA A 359 8.15 16.09 -11.74
C ALA A 359 7.58 14.67 -11.85
N ILE A 360 6.31 14.53 -12.25
CA ILE A 360 5.68 13.21 -12.47
C ILE A 360 6.39 12.43 -13.59
N ARG A 361 6.76 13.10 -14.69
CA ARG A 361 7.49 12.46 -15.80
C ARG A 361 8.88 11.99 -15.39
N LEU A 362 9.61 12.81 -14.64
CA LEU A 362 10.91 12.43 -14.09
C LEU A 362 10.79 11.28 -13.09
N ALA A 363 9.81 11.33 -12.19
CA ALA A 363 9.55 10.24 -11.25
C ALA A 363 9.25 8.90 -11.98
N ASN A 364 8.41 8.94 -13.04
CA ASN A 364 8.13 7.76 -13.87
C ASN A 364 9.40 7.24 -14.56
N ARG A 365 10.19 8.13 -15.18
CA ARG A 365 11.48 7.77 -15.79
C ARG A 365 12.41 7.13 -14.77
N ASN A 366 12.53 7.70 -13.58
CA ASN A 366 13.40 7.20 -12.53
C ASN A 366 13.00 5.80 -12.07
N LEU A 367 11.70 5.49 -11.93
CA LEU A 367 11.27 4.12 -11.63
C LEU A 367 11.66 3.12 -12.72
N ARG A 368 11.63 3.54 -13.99
CA ARG A 368 12.07 2.69 -15.11
C ARG A 368 13.56 2.40 -15.04
N ILE A 369 14.37 3.40 -14.66
CA ILE A 369 15.81 3.22 -14.43
C ILE A 369 16.04 2.31 -13.22
N VAL A 370 15.35 2.56 -12.10
CA VAL A 370 15.39 1.71 -10.89
C VAL A 370 15.11 0.25 -11.25
N TRP A 371 14.10 -0.04 -12.07
CA TRP A 371 13.80 -1.41 -12.50
C TRP A 371 14.99 -2.09 -13.20
N VAL A 372 15.74 -1.37 -14.04
CA VAL A 372 16.97 -1.88 -14.68
C VAL A 372 18.09 -2.09 -13.65
N LEU A 373 18.28 -1.14 -12.73
CA LEU A 373 19.32 -1.24 -11.69
C LEU A 373 19.04 -2.32 -10.63
N LEU A 374 17.78 -2.73 -10.47
CA LEU A 374 17.42 -3.85 -9.59
C LEU A 374 17.77 -5.22 -10.22
N GLN A 375 18.04 -5.27 -11.53
CA GLN A 375 18.37 -6.49 -12.27
C GLN A 375 19.87 -6.67 -12.51
N SER A 376 20.68 -5.68 -12.14
CA SER A 376 22.11 -5.66 -12.40
C SER A 376 22.88 -5.02 -11.25
N ASP A 377 24.18 -5.23 -11.22
CA ASP A 377 25.09 -4.52 -10.32
C ASP A 377 25.62 -3.20 -10.91
N ALA A 378 25.03 -2.75 -12.03
CA ALA A 378 25.41 -1.51 -12.69
C ALA A 378 25.02 -0.26 -11.88
N ARG A 379 25.77 0.82 -12.07
CA ARG A 379 25.42 2.16 -11.57
C ARG A 379 24.85 3.00 -12.71
N TYR A 380 23.88 3.87 -12.39
CA TYR A 380 23.34 4.78 -13.40
C TYR A 380 24.38 5.85 -13.75
N CYS A 381 24.74 5.90 -15.02
CA CYS A 381 25.63 6.93 -15.57
C CYS A 381 24.81 7.88 -16.44
N ARG A 382 24.85 9.16 -16.11
CA ARG A 382 24.08 10.20 -16.83
C ARG A 382 24.58 10.41 -18.26
N ASN A 383 25.89 10.30 -18.45
CA ASN A 383 26.54 10.50 -19.74
C ASN A 383 27.44 9.28 -20.02
N PRO A 384 27.01 8.32 -20.85
CA PRO A 384 27.79 7.11 -21.11
C PRO A 384 29.10 7.40 -21.85
N SER A 385 29.24 8.55 -22.52
CA SER A 385 30.46 8.98 -23.23
C SER A 385 31.62 9.40 -22.31
N VAL A 386 31.42 9.42 -20.98
CA VAL A 386 32.42 9.85 -19.99
C VAL A 386 32.92 8.69 -19.10
N GLN A 387 32.66 7.43 -19.48
CA GLN A 387 33.33 6.29 -18.83
C GLN A 387 34.50 5.78 -19.66
N PRO A 388 35.73 5.72 -19.09
CA PRO A 388 36.77 4.87 -19.63
C PRO A 388 36.41 3.41 -19.34
N GLY A 389 36.08 2.67 -20.40
CA GLY A 389 36.09 1.20 -20.44
C GLY A 389 34.95 0.50 -19.68
N ALA A 390 33.76 0.44 -20.28
CA ALA A 390 32.83 -0.68 -20.04
C ALA A 390 31.88 -0.83 -21.23
N THR A 391 32.23 -1.76 -22.13
CA THR A 391 31.41 -2.25 -23.23
C THR A 391 30.23 -3.06 -22.70
N ILE A 392 28.98 -2.75 -23.06
CA ILE A 392 27.93 -3.77 -23.19
C ILE A 392 27.03 -3.44 -24.40
N ALA A 393 26.80 -4.51 -25.15
CA ALA A 393 26.08 -4.67 -26.41
C ALA A 393 24.56 -4.40 -26.32
N GLU A 394 23.97 -4.31 -27.52
CA GLU A 394 22.59 -3.95 -27.90
C GLU A 394 21.43 -4.56 -27.10
#